data_AF-A0A534YY24-F1
#
_entry.id   AF-A0A534YY24-F1
#
_cell.length_a   1.000
_cell.length_b   1.000
_cell.length_c   1.000
_cell.angle_alpha   90.00
_cell.angle_beta   90.00
_cell.angle_gamma   90.00
#
_symmetry.space_group_name_H-M   'P 1'
#
loop_
_entity.id
_entity.type
_entity.pdbx_description
1 polymer ?
#
loop_
_entity_poly.entity_id
_entity_poly.type
_entity_poly.pdbx_seq_one_letter_code
_entity_poly.pdbx_strand_id
1 'polypeptide(L)' 'MTREETRRIRGTLGLTQAAFAERLGVTRVTVARWETGLVKVPRTAELLMRLLAQQARPKRRVGK' A
#
# COMPACT_ATOMS: atom_id res chain seq x y z
N MET A 1 -8.42 3.99 -5.85
CA MET A 1 -6.95 3.95 -6.01
C MET A 1 -6.57 3.20 -7.28
N THR A 2 -5.56 3.65 -8.02
CA THR A 2 -5.12 2.98 -9.26
C THR A 2 -4.11 1.86 -8.99
N ARG A 3 -3.82 1.03 -10.00
CA ARG A 3 -2.79 -0.02 -9.93
C ARG A 3 -1.39 0.58 -9.76
N GLU A 4 -1.11 1.71 -10.41
CA GLU A 4 0.15 2.44 -10.29
C GLU A 4 0.33 3.02 -8.90
N GLU A 5 -0.74 3.56 -8.32
CA GLU A 5 -0.71 4.12 -6.98
C GLU A 5 -0.51 3.04 -5.91
N THR A 6 -1.11 1.86 -6.09
CA THR A 6 -0.86 0.68 -5.25
C THR A 6 0.62 0.26 -5.29
N ARG A 7 1.20 0.13 -6.49
CA ARG A 7 2.63 -0.17 -6.66
C ARG A 7 3.52 0.89 -6.03
N ARG A 8 3.18 2.17 -6.19
CA ARG A 8 3.92 3.30 -5.61
C ARG A 8 3.93 3.22 -4.10
N ILE A 9 2.78 3.04 -3.46
CA ILE A 9 2.69 2.91 -1.99
C ILE A 9 3.56 1.76 -1.51
N ARG A 10 3.41 0.57 -2.11
CA ARG A 10 4.25 -0.59 -1.74
C ARG A 10 5.74 -0.28 -1.89
N GLY A 11 6.14 0.37 -2.99
CA GLY A 11 7.52 0.78 -3.24
C GLY A 11 8.05 1.77 -2.20
N THR A 12 7.25 2.77 -1.81
CA THR A 12 7.63 3.73 -0.75
C THR A 12 7.80 3.08 0.62
N LEU A 13 7.12 1.97 0.86
CA LEU A 13 7.28 1.16 2.07
C LEU A 13 8.47 0.18 2.00
N GLY A 14 9.12 0.04 0.83
CA GLY A 14 10.20 -0.92 0.64
C GLY A 14 9.76 -2.39 0.70
N LEU A 15 8.48 -2.68 0.45
CA LEU A 15 7.92 -4.02 0.65
C LEU A 15 7.82 -4.84 -0.64
N THR A 16 8.01 -6.15 -0.50
CA THR A 16 7.62 -7.13 -1.52
C THR A 16 6.08 -7.23 -1.59
N GLN A 17 5.53 -7.82 -2.65
CA GLN A 17 4.08 -8.05 -2.73
C GLN A 17 3.58 -8.96 -1.59
N ALA A 18 4.38 -9.93 -1.16
CA ALA A 18 4.02 -10.82 -0.06
C ALA A 18 3.97 -10.07 1.28
N ALA A 19 5.03 -9.34 1.63
CA ALA A 19 5.08 -8.56 2.87
C ALA A 19 4.02 -7.44 2.90
N PHE A 20 3.72 -6.84 1.75
CA PHE A 20 2.63 -5.88 1.64
C PHE A 20 1.26 -6.51 1.86
N ALA A 21 1.05 -7.71 1.32
CA ALA A 21 -0.19 -8.46 1.52
C ALA A 21 -0.39 -8.86 2.98
N GLU A 22 0.66 -9.35 3.65
CA GLU A 22 0.65 -9.65 5.09
C GLU A 22 0.26 -8.42 5.92
N ARG A 23 0.86 -7.27 5.61
CA ARG A 23 0.55 -6.01 6.32
C ARG A 23 -0.88 -5.51 6.09
N LEU A 24 -1.50 -5.91 4.99
CA LEU A 24 -2.88 -5.58 4.64
C LEU A 24 -3.89 -6.67 5.04
N GLY A 25 -3.44 -7.81 5.56
CA GLY A 25 -4.31 -8.95 5.90
C GLY A 25 -4.96 -9.60 4.67
N VAL A 26 -4.29 -9.59 3.51
CA VAL A 26 -4.79 -10.21 2.27
C VAL A 26 -3.76 -11.18 1.69
N THR A 27 -4.11 -11.90 0.63
CA THR A 27 -3.17 -12.79 -0.06
C THR A 27 -2.25 -12.02 -1.02
N ARG A 28 -1.06 -12.55 -1.29
CA ARG A 28 -0.15 -12.03 -2.34
C ARG A 28 -0.85 -11.93 -3.70
N VAL A 29 -1.70 -12.92 -4.05
CA VAL A 29 -2.44 -12.94 -5.31
C VAL A 29 -3.40 -11.75 -5.41
N THR A 30 -4.06 -11.39 -4.31
CA THR A 30 -4.92 -10.19 -4.24
C THR A 30 -4.14 -8.93 -4.59
N VAL A 31 -2.95 -8.75 -4.00
CA VAL A 31 -2.07 -7.61 -4.32
C VAL A 31 -1.64 -7.63 -5.79
N ALA A 32 -1.25 -8.79 -6.33
CA ALA A 32 -0.87 -8.91 -7.73
C ALA A 32 -2.02 -8.50 -8.67
N ARG A 33 -3.26 -8.91 -8.39
CA ARG A 33 -4.46 -8.52 -9.17
C ARG A 33 -4.75 -7.02 -9.09
N TRP A 34 -4.53 -6.39 -7.94
CA TRP A 34 -4.64 -4.94 -7.82
C TRP A 34 -3.56 -4.23 -8.64
N GLU A 35 -2.33 -4.70 -8.58
CA GLU A 35 -1.19 -4.08 -9.28
C GLU A 35 -1.16 -4.33 -10.79
N THR A 36 -1.90 -5.31 -11.31
CA THR A 36 -2.15 -5.49 -12.76
C THR A 36 -3.41 -4.76 -13.21
N GLY A 37 -4.29 -4.39 -12.28
CA GLY A 37 -5.60 -3.80 -12.58
C GLY A 37 -6.67 -4.83 -12.96
N LEU A 38 -6.41 -6.12 -12.75
CA LEU A 38 -7.39 -7.19 -12.97
C LEU A 38 -8.62 -7.03 -12.06
N VAL A 39 -8.42 -6.52 -10.84
CA VAL A 39 -9.49 -6.25 -9.88
C VAL A 39 -9.30 -4.86 -9.27
N LYS A 40 -10.40 -4.14 -9.05
CA LYS A 40 -10.38 -2.86 -8.34
C LYS A 40 -10.03 -3.05 -6.87
N VAL A 41 -9.26 -2.10 -6.32
CA VAL A 41 -8.95 -2.06 -4.89
C VAL A 41 -10.23 -1.66 -4.11
N PRO A 42 -10.68 -2.43 -3.12
CA PRO A 42 -11.78 -2.03 -2.25
C PRO A 42 -11.45 -0.76 -1.45
N ARG A 43 -12.46 0.06 -1.14
CA ARG A 43 -12.28 1.34 -0.44
C ARG A 43 -11.55 1.20 0.91
N THR A 44 -11.84 0.14 1.65
CA THR A 44 -11.20 -0.17 2.95
C THR A 44 -9.68 -0.39 2.80
N ALA A 45 -9.28 -1.21 1.82
CA ALA A 45 -7.88 -1.46 1.52
C ALA A 45 -7.17 -0.19 1.05
N GLU A 46 -7.82 0.65 0.23
CA GLU A 46 -7.30 1.96 -0.17
C GLU A 46 -7.02 2.87 1.03
N LEU A 47 -7.96 2.98 1.97
CA LEU A 47 -7.80 3.80 3.16
C LEU A 47 -6.63 3.30 4.03
N LEU A 48 -6.54 1.99 4.25
CA LEU A 48 -5.45 1.39 5.01
C LEU A 48 -4.09 1.67 4.35
N MET A 49 -3.97 1.47 3.03
CA MET A 49 -2.74 1.75 2.29
C MET A 49 -2.30 3.22 2.43
N ARG A 50 -3.24 4.17 2.36
CA ARG A 50 -2.95 5.60 2.57
C ARG A 50 -2.49 5.90 3.99
N LEU A 51 -3.06 5.24 5.01
CA LEU A 51 -2.61 5.39 6.40
C LEU A 51 -1.18 4.85 6.58
N LEU A 52 -0.89 3.66 6.04
CA LEU A 52 0.45 3.07 6.11
C LEU A 52 1.51 3.94 5.41
N ALA A 53 1.15 4.53 4.25
CA ALA A 53 2.04 5.44 3.53
C ALA A 53 2.35 6.73 4.31
N GLN A 54 1.36 7.27 5.03
CA GLN A 54 1.56 8.46 5.88
C GLN A 54 2.48 8.18 7.06
N GLN A 55 2.39 7.00 7.68
CA GLN A 55 3.25 6.61 8.80
C GLN A 55 4.70 6.38 8.39
N ALA A 56 4.94 5.98 7.13
CA ALA A 56 6.29 5.78 6.60
C ALA A 56 7.02 7.09 6.26
N ARG A 57 6.30 8.22 6.12
CA ARG A 57 6.95 9.52 6.10
C ARG A 57 7.55 9.78 7.48
N PRO A 58 8.84 10.13 7.59
CA PRO A 58 9.45 10.44 8.88
C PRO A 58 8.60 11.53 9.57
N LYS A 59 8.31 11.34 10.87
CA LYS A 59 7.65 12.38 11.69
C LYS A 59 8.36 13.69 11.38
N ARG A 60 7.65 14.62 10.75
CA ARG A 60 8.13 15.97 10.45
C ARG A 60 8.73 16.48 11.76
N ARG A 61 10.07 16.60 11.84
CA ARG A 61 10.73 17.13 13.03
C ARG A 61 10.13 18.51 13.24
N VAL A 62 9.28 18.67 14.24
CA VAL A 62 8.84 19.98 14.70
C VAL A 62 10.11 20.61 15.24
N GLY A 63 10.66 21.57 14.51
CA GLY A 63 11.82 22.35 14.95
C GLY A 63 11.49 23.06 16.26
N LYS A 64 12.45 23.06 17.18
CA LYS A 64 12.45 23.91 18.38
C LYS A 64 12.40 25.38 18.00
#